data_AF-A0A938IP32-F1
#
_entry.id   AF-A0A938IP32-F1
#
_cell.length_a   1.000
_cell.length_b   1.000
_cell.length_c   1.000
_cell.angle_alpha   90.00
_cell.angle_beta   90.00
_cell.angle_gamma   90.00
#
_symmetry.space_group_name_H-M   'P 1'
#
loop_
_entity.id
_entity.type
_entity.pdbx_description
1 polymer ?
#
loop_
_entity_poly.entity_id
_entity_poly.type
_entity_poly.pdbx_seq_one_letter_code
_entity_poly.pdbx_strand_id
1 'polypeptide(L)'
;MKTTMTTIADITRRLQTQAQGTEKADCHGNLADYIWMLKHQGVASAMDGVWEALSQDFDELNHLMKTREEPGFERSLIYAVNGLLTACLNEATSSRFDDSLRNQLCRLTWRIVTAWDAILAGDIDSIEEHVKTEESARMVV
;
A
#
# COMPACT_ATOMS: atom_id res chain seq x y z
N MET A 1 -4.97 28.53 -12.30
CA MET A 1 -4.76 27.07 -12.43
C MET A 1 -5.93 26.39 -11.75
N LYS A 2 -6.70 25.54 -12.46
CA LYS A 2 -7.71 24.69 -11.81
C LYS A 2 -6.96 23.53 -11.17
N THR A 3 -6.91 23.48 -9.85
CA THR A 3 -6.46 22.28 -9.13
C THR A 3 -7.54 21.22 -9.35
N THR A 4 -7.26 20.23 -10.18
CA THR A 4 -8.17 19.10 -10.40
C THR A 4 -8.31 18.37 -9.06
N MET A 5 -9.53 18.27 -8.51
CA MET A 5 -9.76 17.47 -7.31
C MET A 5 -9.43 16.00 -7.61
N THR A 6 -8.65 15.36 -6.74
CA THR A 6 -8.38 13.92 -6.80
C THR A 6 -9.68 13.13 -6.68
N THR A 7 -9.87 12.13 -7.53
CA THR A 7 -11.03 11.22 -7.49
C THR A 7 -10.64 9.81 -7.03
N ILE A 8 -11.62 9.00 -6.61
CA ILE A 8 -11.40 7.57 -6.29
C ILE A 8 -10.80 6.82 -7.49
N ALA A 9 -11.20 7.17 -8.72
CA ALA A 9 -10.63 6.59 -9.93
C ALA A 9 -9.14 6.93 -10.09
N ASP A 10 -8.71 8.14 -9.70
CA ASP A 10 -7.31 8.53 -9.70
C ASP A 10 -6.50 7.73 -8.68
N ILE A 11 -7.02 7.59 -7.45
CA ILE A 11 -6.40 6.78 -6.40
C ILE A 11 -6.32 5.32 -6.83
N THR A 12 -7.41 4.76 -7.34
CA THR A 12 -7.48 3.38 -7.84
C THR A 12 -6.40 3.13 -8.88
N ARG A 13 -6.22 4.05 -9.83
CA ARG A 13 -5.17 3.97 -10.85
C ARG A 13 -3.77 4.01 -10.24
N ARG A 14 -3.51 4.86 -9.24
CA ARG A 14 -2.22 4.90 -8.53
C ARG A 14 -1.94 3.58 -7.81
N LEU A 15 -2.90 3.05 -7.06
CA LEU A 15 -2.78 1.75 -6.39
C LEU A 15 -2.59 0.59 -7.39
N GLN A 16 -3.24 0.63 -8.56
CA GLN A 16 -3.01 -0.35 -9.63
C GLN A 16 -1.60 -0.26 -10.21
N THR A 17 -1.09 0.95 -10.46
CA THR A 17 0.29 1.15 -10.91
C THR A 17 1.29 0.59 -9.89
N GLN A 18 1.04 0.80 -8.60
CA GLN A 18 1.84 0.25 -7.52
C GLN A 18 1.84 -1.30 -7.54
N ALA A 19 0.71 -1.93 -7.88
CA ALA A 19 0.58 -3.39 -7.95
C ALA A 19 1.16 -4.04 -9.23
N GLN A 20 1.31 -3.28 -10.32
CA GLN A 20 1.77 -3.82 -11.59
C GLN A 20 3.30 -3.97 -11.60
N GLY A 21 3.77 -5.19 -11.37
CA GLY A 21 5.18 -5.56 -11.52
C GLY A 21 5.67 -5.36 -12.96
N THR A 22 6.73 -4.59 -13.15
CA THR A 22 7.33 -4.39 -14.48
C THR A 22 8.68 -5.07 -14.59
N GLU A 23 8.92 -5.69 -15.74
CA GLU A 23 10.21 -6.27 -16.16
C GLU A 23 11.33 -5.22 -16.33
N LYS A 24 11.00 -3.93 -16.13
CA LYS A 24 11.92 -2.79 -16.05
C LYS A 24 11.41 -1.79 -15.02
N ALA A 25 12.26 -1.41 -14.08
CA ALA A 25 12.01 -0.29 -13.19
C ALA A 25 11.93 1.00 -14.03
N ASP A 26 10.80 1.69 -14.00
CA ASP A 26 10.69 3.07 -14.52
C ASP A 26 10.62 4.03 -13.33
N CYS A 27 11.69 3.89 -12.54
CA CYS A 27 12.12 4.66 -11.37
C CYS A 27 11.23 5.82 -10.94
N HIS A 28 10.16 5.54 -10.19
CA HIS A 28 9.42 6.54 -9.41
C HIS A 28 8.89 6.00 -8.06
N GLY A 29 9.63 5.11 -7.40
CA GLY A 29 9.40 4.78 -5.98
C GLY A 29 8.12 3.98 -5.70
N ASN A 30 7.66 3.17 -6.66
CA ASN A 30 6.51 2.29 -6.47
C ASN A 30 6.92 0.89 -5.99
N LEU A 31 5.94 0.10 -5.51
CA LEU A 31 6.15 -1.26 -4.98
C LEU A 31 6.81 -2.20 -6.01
N ALA A 32 6.47 -2.07 -7.30
CA ALA A 32 7.08 -2.85 -8.37
C ALA A 32 8.57 -2.55 -8.56
N ASP A 33 8.96 -1.28 -8.60
CA ASP A 33 10.36 -0.84 -8.67
C ASP A 33 11.14 -1.37 -7.48
N TYR A 34 10.54 -1.29 -6.29
CA TYR A 34 11.15 -1.75 -5.06
C TYR A 34 11.38 -3.28 -5.08
N ILE A 35 10.37 -4.06 -5.45
CA ILE A 35 10.47 -5.52 -5.60
C ILE A 35 11.55 -5.86 -6.63
N TRP A 36 11.62 -5.12 -7.74
CA TRP A 36 12.66 -5.32 -8.75
C TRP A 36 14.06 -5.04 -8.19
N MET A 37 14.25 -3.93 -7.46
CA MET A 37 15.52 -3.59 -6.81
C MET A 37 15.93 -4.65 -5.77
N LEU A 38 15.00 -5.14 -4.96
CA LEU A 38 15.27 -6.25 -4.03
C LEU A 38 15.80 -7.48 -4.76
N LYS A 39 15.10 -7.89 -5.84
CA LYS A 39 15.42 -9.10 -6.59
C LYS A 39 16.79 -9.07 -7.25
N HIS A 40 17.22 -7.90 -7.73
CA HIS A 40 18.36 -7.79 -8.63
C HIS A 40 19.57 -7.11 -8.00
N GLN A 41 19.37 -6.27 -6.98
CA GLN A 41 20.43 -5.48 -6.38
C GLN A 41 20.65 -5.81 -4.90
N GLY A 42 19.76 -6.60 -4.26
CA GLY A 42 19.88 -6.94 -2.84
C GLY A 42 19.86 -5.73 -1.91
N VAL A 43 19.36 -4.59 -2.39
CA VAL A 43 19.34 -3.34 -1.64
C VAL A 43 18.16 -3.41 -0.69
N ALA A 44 18.41 -3.58 0.60
CA ALA A 44 17.43 -3.33 1.65
C ALA A 44 17.16 -1.81 1.73
N SER A 45 16.51 -1.24 0.73
CA SER A 45 15.97 0.12 0.83
C SER A 45 14.81 0.09 1.82
N ALA A 46 14.57 1.21 2.50
CA ALA A 46 13.52 1.25 3.52
C ALA A 46 12.15 1.05 2.87
N MET A 47 11.53 -0.11 3.14
CA MET A 47 10.14 -0.41 2.77
C MET A 47 9.16 0.65 3.32
N ASP A 48 9.61 1.43 4.31
CA ASP A 48 8.91 2.60 4.84
C ASP A 48 8.63 3.68 3.78
N GLY A 49 9.49 3.86 2.77
CA GLY A 49 9.22 4.83 1.69
C GLY A 49 8.08 4.40 0.77
N VAL A 50 7.96 3.09 0.50
CA VAL A 50 6.81 2.54 -0.23
C VAL A 50 5.54 2.70 0.60
N TRP A 51 5.64 2.44 1.92
CA TRP A 51 4.52 2.66 2.83
C TRP A 51 4.07 4.11 2.88
N GLU A 52 4.98 5.09 2.95
CA GLU A 52 4.64 6.52 2.98
C GLU A 52 3.82 6.95 1.75
N ALA A 53 4.19 6.46 0.56
CA ALA A 53 3.42 6.72 -0.65
C ALA A 53 2.03 6.07 -0.60
N LEU A 54 1.94 4.82 -0.15
CA LEU A 54 0.66 4.11 -0.02
C LEU A 54 -0.24 4.70 1.06
N SER A 55 0.31 5.15 2.18
CA SER A 55 -0.46 5.73 3.28
C SER A 55 -1.12 7.03 2.87
N GLN A 56 -0.44 7.86 2.05
CA GLN A 56 -1.04 9.05 1.46
C GLN A 56 -2.24 8.70 0.56
N ASP A 57 -2.10 7.68 -0.29
CA ASP A 57 -3.21 7.21 -1.14
C ASP A 57 -4.39 6.68 -0.30
N PHE A 58 -4.11 5.97 0.79
CA PHE A 58 -5.13 5.48 1.70
C PHE A 58 -5.81 6.59 2.52
N ASP A 59 -5.08 7.62 2.95
CA ASP A 59 -5.64 8.77 3.64
C ASP A 59 -6.55 9.60 2.72
N GLU A 60 -6.12 9.86 1.49
CA GLU A 60 -6.95 10.52 0.47
C GLU A 60 -8.22 9.69 0.19
N LEU A 61 -8.09 8.38 0.09
CA LEU A 61 -9.22 7.48 -0.12
C LEU A 61 -10.20 7.54 1.05
N ASN A 62 -9.70 7.43 2.28
CA ASN A 62 -10.50 7.53 3.50
C ASN A 62 -11.30 8.85 3.54
N HIS A 63 -10.65 9.96 3.21
CA HIS A 63 -11.31 11.26 3.15
C HIS A 63 -12.41 11.32 2.07
N LEU A 64 -12.16 10.78 0.88
CA LEU A 64 -13.15 10.70 -0.20
C LEU A 64 -14.32 9.77 0.17
N MET A 65 -14.06 8.67 0.86
CA MET A 65 -15.10 7.73 1.32
C MET A 65 -15.99 8.37 2.40
N LYS A 66 -15.42 9.15 3.33
CA LYS A 66 -16.18 9.89 4.34
C LYS A 66 -17.05 11.01 3.76
N THR A 67 -16.62 11.62 2.64
CA THR A 67 -17.30 12.75 2.01
C THR A 67 -18.31 12.35 0.93
N ARG A 68 -18.20 11.13 0.39
CA ARG A 68 -19.20 10.57 -0.52
C ARG A 68 -20.38 9.96 0.26
N GLU A 69 -21.59 10.32 -0.13
CA GLU A 69 -22.82 9.59 0.22
C GLU A 69 -23.01 8.31 -0.64
N GLU A 70 -21.94 7.71 -1.16
CA GLU A 70 -22.07 6.54 -2.05
C GLU A 70 -21.96 5.21 -1.29
N PRO A 71 -22.81 4.22 -1.60
CA PRO A 71 -23.04 3.06 -0.73
C PRO A 71 -22.02 1.91 -0.88
N GLY A 72 -20.83 2.12 -1.45
CA GLY A 72 -19.83 1.06 -1.49
C GLY A 72 -18.63 1.27 -2.41
N PHE A 73 -17.66 0.36 -2.31
CA PHE A 73 -16.42 0.38 -3.07
C PHE A 73 -16.62 -0.10 -4.50
N GLU A 74 -16.08 0.64 -5.46
CA GLU A 74 -15.96 0.16 -6.83
C GLU A 74 -15.08 -1.11 -6.86
N ARG A 75 -15.50 -2.13 -7.63
CA ARG A 75 -14.73 -3.39 -7.76
C ARG A 75 -13.28 -3.16 -8.19
N SER A 76 -13.05 -2.14 -9.01
CA SER A 76 -11.73 -1.72 -9.50
C SER A 76 -10.76 -1.40 -8.36
N LEU A 77 -11.23 -0.74 -7.30
CA LEU A 77 -10.46 -0.38 -6.12
C LEU A 77 -10.13 -1.62 -5.28
N ILE A 78 -11.11 -2.50 -5.06
CA ILE A 78 -10.88 -3.78 -4.37
C ILE A 78 -9.81 -4.59 -5.10
N TYR A 79 -9.87 -4.66 -6.43
CA TYR A 79 -8.85 -5.35 -7.22
C TYR A 79 -7.48 -4.68 -7.14
N ALA A 80 -7.41 -3.36 -7.04
CA ALA A 80 -6.14 -2.63 -6.87
C ALA A 80 -5.45 -3.03 -5.55
N VAL A 81 -6.19 -2.98 -4.44
CA VAL A 81 -5.66 -3.36 -3.11
C VAL A 81 -5.29 -4.84 -3.07
N ASN A 82 -6.13 -5.72 -3.61
CA ASN A 82 -5.79 -7.15 -3.72
C ASN A 82 -4.55 -7.41 -4.57
N GLY A 83 -4.32 -6.59 -5.61
CA GLY A 83 -3.11 -6.64 -6.42
C GLY A 83 -1.86 -6.34 -5.60
N LEU A 84 -1.90 -5.32 -4.74
CA LEU A 84 -0.81 -4.98 -3.83
C LEU A 84 -0.49 -6.11 -2.85
N LEU A 85 -1.53 -6.68 -2.23
CA LEU A 85 -1.39 -7.80 -1.29
C LEU A 85 -0.80 -9.03 -1.99
N THR A 86 -1.30 -9.34 -3.19
CA THR A 86 -0.79 -10.45 -4.00
C THR A 86 0.68 -10.25 -4.35
N ALA A 87 1.08 -9.04 -4.76
CA ALA A 87 2.46 -8.71 -5.04
C ALA A 87 3.36 -8.95 -3.80
N CYS A 88 2.97 -8.41 -2.64
CA CYS A 88 3.77 -8.58 -1.42
C CYS A 88 3.87 -10.04 -0.98
N LEU A 89 2.77 -10.80 -1.02
CA LEU A 89 2.73 -12.21 -0.59
C LEU A 89 3.52 -13.14 -1.52
N ASN A 90 3.43 -12.93 -2.84
CA ASN A 90 4.21 -13.70 -3.81
C ASN A 90 5.72 -13.51 -3.57
N GLU A 91 6.12 -12.29 -3.20
CA GLU A 91 7.50 -11.99 -2.88
C GLU A 91 7.95 -12.53 -1.53
N ALA A 92 7.12 -12.39 -0.48
CA ALA A 92 7.44 -12.90 0.85
C ALA A 92 7.62 -14.43 0.89
N THR A 93 6.94 -15.15 -0.01
CA THR A 93 7.05 -16.61 -0.15
C THR A 93 8.18 -17.06 -1.09
N SER A 94 8.85 -16.12 -1.76
CA SER A 94 9.98 -16.41 -2.64
C SER A 94 11.21 -16.84 -1.85
N SER A 95 11.85 -17.93 -2.30
CA SER A 95 13.11 -18.41 -1.71
C SER A 95 14.31 -17.50 -1.99
N ARG A 96 14.14 -16.42 -2.76
CA ARG A 96 15.20 -15.50 -3.16
C ARG A 96 15.56 -14.47 -2.09
N PHE A 97 14.69 -14.22 -1.13
CA PHE A 97 14.93 -13.24 -0.07
C PHE A 97 15.46 -13.90 1.20
N ASP A 98 16.22 -13.15 1.99
CA ASP A 98 16.58 -13.53 3.35
C ASP A 98 15.42 -13.26 4.32
N ASP A 99 15.59 -13.64 5.58
CA ASP A 99 14.56 -13.46 6.61
C ASP A 99 14.29 -11.99 6.91
N SER A 100 15.29 -11.11 6.77
CA SER A 100 15.13 -9.67 7.01
C SER A 100 14.19 -9.04 5.98
N LEU A 101 14.42 -9.32 4.71
CA LEU A 101 13.58 -8.83 3.61
C LEU A 101 12.19 -9.45 3.63
N ARG A 102 12.07 -10.74 3.95
CA ARG A 102 10.77 -11.38 4.17
C ARG A 102 9.99 -10.67 5.28
N ASN A 103 10.63 -10.37 6.41
CA ASN A 103 9.99 -9.66 7.51
C ASN A 103 9.54 -8.25 7.10
N GLN A 104 10.32 -7.52 6.30
CA GLN A 104 9.92 -6.21 5.79
C GLN A 104 8.72 -6.29 4.85
N LEU A 105 8.65 -7.28 3.96
CA LEU A 105 7.50 -7.52 3.08
C LEU A 105 6.26 -7.92 3.88
N CYS A 106 6.41 -8.78 4.88
CA CYS A 106 5.33 -9.15 5.80
C CYS A 106 4.80 -7.92 6.56
N ARG A 107 5.69 -7.04 7.04
CA ARG A 107 5.31 -5.79 7.71
C ARG A 107 4.55 -4.85 6.77
N LEU A 108 5.01 -4.67 5.53
CA LEU A 108 4.30 -3.87 4.53
C LEU A 108 2.92 -4.46 4.21
N THR A 109 2.85 -5.77 3.99
CA THR A 109 1.59 -6.48 3.76
C THR A 109 0.61 -6.23 4.90
N TRP A 110 1.09 -6.36 6.14
CA TRP A 110 0.30 -6.12 7.32
C TRP A 110 -0.23 -4.68 7.37
N ARG A 111 0.61 -3.67 7.12
CA ARG A 111 0.20 -2.25 7.09
C ARG A 111 -0.89 -1.99 6.05
N ILE A 112 -0.77 -2.59 4.84
CA ILE A 112 -1.78 -2.48 3.78
C ILE A 112 -3.12 -3.08 4.24
N VAL A 113 -3.11 -4.27 4.86
CA VAL A 113 -4.34 -4.90 5.39
C VAL A 113 -4.97 -4.03 6.47
N THR A 114 -4.19 -3.58 7.45
CA THR A 114 -4.70 -2.73 8.54
C THR A 114 -5.31 -1.43 8.03
N ALA A 115 -4.65 -0.75 7.09
CA ALA A 115 -5.20 0.45 6.47
C ALA A 115 -6.49 0.17 5.69
N TRP A 116 -6.53 -0.93 4.94
CA TRP A 116 -7.71 -1.28 4.18
C TRP A 116 -8.89 -1.60 5.09
N ASP A 117 -8.69 -2.43 6.12
CA ASP A 117 -9.73 -2.77 7.10
C ASP A 117 -10.25 -1.52 7.83
N ALA A 118 -9.37 -0.58 8.17
CA ALA A 118 -9.73 0.72 8.74
C ALA A 118 -10.66 1.55 7.83
N ILE A 119 -10.34 1.61 6.53
CA ILE A 119 -11.18 2.31 5.53
C ILE A 119 -12.53 1.61 5.38
N LEU A 120 -12.56 0.28 5.37
CA LEU A 120 -13.81 -0.49 5.31
C LEU A 120 -14.69 -0.27 6.53
N ALA A 121 -14.11 -0.06 7.72
CA ALA A 121 -14.83 0.21 8.96
C ALA A 121 -15.43 1.63 9.01
N GLY A 122 -14.79 2.60 8.35
CA GLY A 122 -15.36 3.93 8.08
C GLY A 122 -15.27 4.97 9.21
N ASP A 123 -14.64 4.66 10.34
CA ASP A 123 -14.53 5.55 11.51
C ASP A 123 -13.07 5.88 11.88
N ILE A 124 -12.28 6.29 10.89
CA ILE A 124 -10.84 6.56 11.08
C ILE A 124 -10.48 7.94 10.53
N ASP A 125 -9.83 8.79 11.31
CA ASP A 125 -9.48 10.15 10.89
C ASP A 125 -8.17 10.21 10.10
N SER A 126 -7.18 9.41 10.50
CA SER A 126 -5.92 9.24 9.77
C SER A 126 -5.53 7.76 9.74
N ILE A 127 -5.33 7.25 8.53
CA ILE A 127 -4.82 5.91 8.27
C ILE A 127 -3.39 5.80 8.76
N GLU A 128 -2.56 6.81 8.51
CA GLU A 128 -1.16 6.80 8.97
C GLU A 128 -1.08 6.68 10.50
N GLU A 129 -1.85 7.48 11.24
CA GLU A 129 -1.87 7.44 12.71
C GLU A 129 -2.46 6.11 13.23
N HIS A 130 -3.53 5.63 12.61
CA HIS A 130 -4.16 4.36 12.97
C HIS A 130 -3.17 3.20 12.84
N VAL A 131 -2.50 3.08 11.68
CA VAL A 131 -1.54 1.99 11.45
C VAL A 131 -0.34 2.10 12.39
N LYS A 132 0.17 3.31 12.68
CA LYS A 132 1.25 3.50 13.67
C LYS A 132 0.84 3.07 15.08
N THR A 133 -0.40 3.33 15.47
CA THR A 133 -0.94 2.94 16.77
C THR A 133 -1.04 1.42 16.89
N GLU A 134 -1.61 0.76 15.87
CA GLU A 134 -1.71 -0.70 15.78
C GLU A 134 -0.32 -1.37 15.77
N GLU A 135 0.65 -0.77 15.08
CA GLU A 135 2.02 -1.27 15.01
C GLU A 135 2.71 -1.19 16.37
N SER A 136 2.52 -0.07 17.07
CA SER A 136 3.07 0.14 18.41
C SER A 136 2.48 -0.83 19.43
N ALA A 137 1.17 -1.11 19.36
CA ALA A 137 0.50 -2.05 20.25
C ALA A 137 1.05 -3.48 20.11
N ARG A 138 1.47 -3.87 18.91
CA ARG A 138 2.06 -5.19 18.64
C ARG A 138 3.50 -5.35 19.11
N MET A 139 4.24 -4.25 19.26
CA MET A 139 5.62 -4.27 19.75
C MET A 139 5.74 -4.35 21.29
N VAL A 140 4.62 -4.22 22.01
CA VAL A 140 4.55 -4.30 23.48
C VAL A 140 4.25 -5.74 23.96
N VAL A 141 4.01 -6.67 23.03
CA VAL A 141 3.74 -8.10 23.29
C VAL A 141 4.97 -8.94 22.96
#